data_AF-A0A534Q7W1-F1
#
_entry.id   AF-A0A534Q7W1-F1
#
_cell.length_a   1.000
_cell.length_b   1.000
_cell.length_c   1.000
_cell.angle_alpha   90.00
_cell.angle_beta   90.00
_cell.angle_gamma   90.00
#
_symmetry.space_group_name_H-M   'P 1'
#
loop_
_entity.id
_entity.type
_entity.pdbx_description
1 polymer ?
#
loop_
_entity_poly.entity_id
_entity_poly.type
_entity_poly.pdbx_seq_one_letter_code
_entity_poly.pdbx_strand_id
1 'polypeptide(L)' 'MDLGAEAFLVYERRGDVLDLLHTYTPPALRGGNLAAELTRAALDHAAAEGLRVVPTCSYTRRYLARHGG' A
#
# COMPACT_ATOMS: atom_id res chain seq x y z
N MET A 1 -9.05 24.94 10.97
CA MET A 1 -7.87 24.22 10.50
C MET A 1 -8.39 23.05 9.70
N ASP A 2 -8.33 23.13 8.37
CA ASP A 2 -8.61 21.97 7.54
C ASP A 2 -7.43 21.02 7.72
N LEU A 3 -7.59 20.00 8.58
CA LEU A 3 -6.71 18.83 8.54
C LEU A 3 -6.92 18.22 7.16
N GLY A 4 -6.00 18.51 6.24
CA GLY A 4 -6.06 18.03 4.86
C GLY A 4 -6.40 16.54 4.84
N ALA A 5 -7.26 16.14 3.90
CA ALA A 5 -7.58 14.74 3.74
C ALA A 5 -6.31 14.01 3.27
N GLU A 6 -5.83 13.01 4.01
CA GLU A 6 -4.62 12.27 3.67
C GLU A 6 -4.95 10.85 3.21
N ALA A 7 -4.23 10.39 2.18
CA ALA A 7 -4.21 8.99 1.78
C ALA A 7 -3.01 8.30 2.43
N PHE A 8 -3.21 7.07 2.91
CA PHE A 8 -2.16 6.34 3.64
C PHE A 8 -2.25 4.84 3.41
N LEU A 9 -1.13 4.16 3.67
CA LEU A 9 -1.02 2.71 3.72
C LEU A 9 -0.46 2.31 5.08
N VAL A 10 -1.11 1.35 5.73
CA VAL A 10 -0.68 0.76 7.00
C VAL A 10 -0.06 -0.60 6.72
N TYR A 11 1.12 -0.82 7.29
CA TYR A 11 1.80 -2.11 7.24
C TYR A 11 2.27 -2.52 8.63
N GLU A 12 2.59 -3.81 8.78
CA GLU A 12 3.30 -4.34 9.93
C GLU A 12 4.55 -5.10 9.46
N ARG A 13 5.67 -4.89 10.14
CA ARG A 13 6.92 -5.62 9.86
C ARG A 13 7.12 -6.71 10.91
N ARG A 14 7.29 -7.95 10.44
CA ARG A 14 7.58 -9.13 11.27
C ARG A 14 8.79 -9.87 10.69
N GLY A 15 9.97 -9.60 11.25
CA GLY A 15 11.22 -10.15 10.73
C GLY A 15 11.48 -9.70 9.28
N ASP A 16 11.55 -10.67 8.37
CA ASP A 16 11.74 -10.48 6.94
C ASP A 16 10.42 -10.29 6.17
N VAL A 17 9.29 -10.16 6.86
CA VAL A 17 7.97 -9.99 6.26
C VAL A 17 7.44 -8.56 6.46
N LEU A 18 6.93 -7.96 5.38
CA LEU A 18 6.15 -6.73 5.38
C LEU A 18 4.69 -7.06 5.03
N ASP A 19 3.80 -7.03 6.01
CA ASP A 19 2.37 -7.28 5.82
C ASP A 19 1.63 -5.96 5.55
N LEU A 20 1.10 -5.78 4.34
CA LEU A 20 0.36 -4.59 3.94
C LEU A 20 -1.10 -4.74 4.36
N LEU A 21 -1.45 -4.17 5.51
CA LEU A 21 -2.72 -4.40 6.21
C LEU A 21 -3.88 -3.61 5.63
N HIS A 22 -3.67 -2.33 5.31
CA HIS A 22 -4.74 -1.45 4.88
C HIS A 22 -4.24 -0.32 3.98
N THR A 23 -5.04 0.06 2.98
CA THR A 23 -4.80 1.24 2.14
C THR A 23 -6.07 2.07 2.12
N TYR A 24 -5.94 3.36 2.47
CA TYR A 24 -7.04 4.29 2.52
C TYR A 24 -6.80 5.48 1.61
N THR A 25 -7.84 5.85 0.86
CA THR A 25 -7.88 7.11 0.11
C THR A 25 -9.22 7.79 0.41
N PRO A 26 -9.19 9.00 1.00
CA PRO A 26 -10.41 9.71 1.35
C PRO A 26 -11.19 10.05 0.08
N PRO A 27 -12.54 10.12 0.13
CA PRO A 27 -13.38 10.35 -1.05
C PRO A 27 -12.95 11.53 -1.92
N ALA A 28 -12.54 12.63 -1.30
CA ALA A 28 -12.07 13.85 -1.98
C ALA A 28 -10.79 13.64 -2.83
N LEU A 29 -10.01 12.59 -2.54
CA LEU A 29 -8.76 12.27 -3.24
C LEU A 29 -8.85 11.00 -4.11
N ARG A 30 -10.05 10.40 -4.22
CA ARG A 30 -10.24 9.21 -5.07
C ARG A 30 -10.17 9.58 -6.55
N GLY A 31 -9.83 8.59 -7.38
CA GLY A 31 -9.69 8.76 -8.83
C GLY A 31 -8.30 9.22 -9.28
N GLY A 32 -7.42 9.66 -8.37
CA GLY A 32 -6.06 10.10 -8.66
C GLY A 32 -4.97 9.03 -8.50
N ASN A 33 -5.29 7.73 -8.56
CA ASN A 33 -4.32 6.62 -8.41
C ASN A 33 -3.49 6.55 -7.11
N LEU A 34 -3.75 7.40 -6.11
CA LEU A 34 -2.97 7.43 -4.86
C LEU A 34 -2.85 6.08 -4.14
N ALA A 35 -3.91 5.27 -4.12
CA ALA A 35 -3.85 3.94 -3.52
C ALA A 35 -2.83 3.02 -4.22
N ALA A 36 -2.70 3.15 -5.55
CA ALA A 36 -1.74 2.40 -6.35
C ALA A 36 -0.32 2.90 -6.10
N GLU A 37 -0.13 4.23 -6.03
CA GLU A 37 1.17 4.84 -5.72
C GLU A 37 1.67 4.46 -4.33
N LEU A 38 0.80 4.54 -3.31
CA LEU A 38 1.11 4.10 -1.94
C LEU A 38 1.48 2.62 -1.89
N THR A 39 0.72 1.78 -2.62
CA THR A 39 1.02 0.34 -2.70
C THR A 39 2.37 0.10 -3.36
N ARG A 40 2.64 0.77 -4.48
CA ARG A 40 3.93 0.66 -5.19
C ARG A 40 5.09 1.10 -4.30
N ALA A 41 4.98 2.22 -3.62
CA ALA A 41 6.01 2.71 -2.70
C ALA A 41 6.30 1.69 -1.57
N ALA A 42 5.26 1.04 -1.03
CA ALA A 42 5.44 -0.02 -0.02
C ALA A 42 6.13 -1.27 -0.59
N LEU A 43 5.83 -1.65 -1.83
CA LEU A 43 6.48 -2.77 -2.52
C LEU A 43 7.94 -2.45 -2.85
N ASP A 44 8.23 -1.24 -3.33
CA ASP A 44 9.59 -0.78 -3.62
C ASP A 44 10.43 -0.74 -2.34
N HIS A 45 9.84 -0.28 -1.23
CA HIS A 45 10.47 -0.34 0.09
C HIS A 45 10.79 -1.78 0.52
N ALA A 46 9.84 -2.71 0.38
CA ALA A 46 10.07 -4.11 0.68
C ALA A 46 11.20 -4.71 -0.18
N ALA A 47 11.21 -4.41 -1.48
CA ALA A 47 12.24 -4.89 -2.39
C ALA A 47 13.63 -4.34 -2.04
N ALA A 48 13.73 -3.04 -1.74
CA ALA A 48 14.99 -2.40 -1.34
C ALA A 48 15.57 -3.00 -0.04
N GLU A 49 14.71 -3.45 0.87
CA GLU A 49 15.10 -4.09 2.12
C GLU A 49 15.20 -5.61 2.05
N GLY A 50 14.92 -6.23 0.90
CA GLY A 50 14.91 -7.69 0.75
C GLY A 50 13.79 -8.40 1.53
N LEU A 51 12.69 -7.69 1.81
CA LEU A 51 11.55 -8.19 2.56
C LEU A 51 10.56 -8.95 1.65
N ARG A 52 9.95 -10.00 2.20
CA ARG A 52 8.80 -10.69 1.60
C ARG A 52 7.53 -9.92 1.92
N VAL A 53 6.66 -9.75 0.94
CA VAL A 53 5.39 -9.02 1.12
C VAL A 53 4.24 -9.98 1.36
N VAL A 54 3.44 -9.72 2.40
CA VAL A 54 2.12 -10.34 2.60
C VAL A 54 1.04 -9.29 2.28
N PRO A 55 0.18 -9.51 1.29
CA PRO A 55 -0.86 -8.55 0.96
C PRO A 55 -2.15 -8.87 1.74
N THR A 56 -2.27 -8.49 3.02
CA THR A 56 -3.52 -8.69 3.77
C THR A 56 -4.64 -7.79 3.27
N CYS A 57 -4.33 -6.55 2.89
CA CYS A 57 -5.28 -5.62 2.30
C CYS A 57 -5.84 -6.16 0.97
N SER A 58 -7.16 -6.17 0.83
CA SER A 58 -7.84 -6.59 -0.39
C SER A 58 -7.45 -5.74 -1.62
N TYR A 59 -7.18 -4.45 -1.41
CA TYR A 59 -6.69 -3.57 -2.47
C TYR A 59 -5.32 -4.01 -2.97
N THR A 60 -4.36 -4.21 -2.07
CA THR A 60 -3.01 -4.68 -2.40
C THR A 60 -3.03 -6.02 -3.12
N ARG A 61 -3.87 -6.98 -2.68
CA ARG A 61 -4.05 -8.26 -3.40
C ARG A 61 -4.46 -8.05 -4.85
N ARG A 62 -5.47 -7.19 -5.08
CA ARG A 62 -5.96 -6.88 -6.42
C ARG A 62 -4.93 -6.12 -7.25
N TYR A 63 -4.17 -5.23 -6.63
CA TYR A 63 -3.08 -4.51 -7.28
C TYR A 63 -2.01 -5.49 -7.78
N LEU A 64 -1.53 -6.38 -6.91
CA LEU A 64 -0.54 -7.41 -7.28
C LEU A 64 -1.07 -8.36 -8.36
N ALA A 65 -2.34 -8.77 -8.29
CA ALA A 65 -2.93 -9.63 -9.33
C ALA A 65 -2.95 -9.00 -10.74
N ARG A 66 -2.87 -7.66 -10.83
CA ARG A 66 -2.85 -6.91 -12.10
C ARG A 66 -1.45 -6.59 -12.61
N HIS A 67 -0.48 -6.58 -11.71
CA HIS A 67 0.87 -6.06 -11.97
C HIS A 67 1.99 -7.07 -11.66
N GLY A 68 1.67 -8.25 -11.12
CA GLY A 68 2.63 -9.29 -10.72
C GLY A 68 3.01 -10.26 -11.84
N GLY A 69 3.04 -9.80 -13.09
CA GLY A 69 3.53 -10.54 -14.26
C GLY A 69 4.88 -10.03 -14.70
#